data_AF-X0TZ47-F1
#
_entry.id   AF-X0TZ47-F1
#
_cell.length_a   1.000
_cell.length_b   1.000
_cell.length_c   1.000
_cell.angle_alpha   90.00
_cell.angle_beta   90.00
_cell.angle_gamma   90.00
#
_symmetry.space_group_name_H-M   'P 1'
#
loop_
_entity.id
_entity.type
_entity.pdbx_description
1 polymer ?
#
loop_
_entity_poly.entity_id
_entity_poly.type
_entity_poly.pdbx_seq_one_letter_code
_entity_poly.pdbx_strand_id
1 'polypeptide(L)'
;NFHDNTLHALKELIAAAGLTHPGELGPEHIIRRVSPDEVRSLAALYQYLEPGDLLDGRMPDHAVFKSFWRNARTDTFAAPRAVAEAAQQIKSP
;
A
#
# COMPACT_ATOMS: atom_id res chain seq x y z
N ASN A 1 -24.63 -20.71 -1.52
CA ASN A 1 -23.62 -21.50 -2.27
C ASN A 1 -22.37 -20.71 -2.65
N PHE A 2 -22.41 -19.64 -3.46
CA PHE A 2 -21.17 -18.89 -3.78
C PHE A 2 -20.52 -18.26 -2.55
N HIS A 3 -21.31 -17.54 -1.75
CA HIS A 3 -20.83 -16.90 -0.52
C HIS A 3 -20.24 -17.91 0.48
N ASP A 4 -20.93 -19.02 0.73
CA ASP A 4 -20.49 -20.05 1.67
C ASP A 4 -19.15 -20.67 1.25
N ASN A 5 -18.99 -20.94 -0.04
CA ASN A 5 -17.73 -21.45 -0.59
C ASN A 5 -16.59 -20.43 -0.43
N THR A 6 -16.87 -19.13 -0.62
CA THR A 6 -15.89 -18.06 -0.38
C THR A 6 -15.47 -18.01 1.08
N LEU A 7 -16.41 -18.09 2.03
CA LEU A 7 -16.10 -18.09 3.46
C LEU A 7 -15.31 -19.34 3.88
N HIS A 8 -15.65 -20.50 3.33
CA HIS A 8 -14.93 -21.75 3.59
C HIS A 8 -13.48 -21.66 3.10
N ALA A 9 -13.26 -21.22 1.86
CA ALA A 9 -11.91 -21.04 1.31
C ALA A 9 -11.11 -19.99 2.08
N LEU A 10 -11.73 -18.88 2.51
CA LEU A 10 -11.08 -17.87 3.33
C LEU A 10 -10.62 -18.47 4.67
N LYS A 11 -11.48 -19.25 5.35
CA LYS A 11 -11.12 -19.90 6.62
C LYS A 11 -9.88 -20.78 6.47
N GLU A 12 -9.85 -21.63 5.44
CA GLU A 12 -8.71 -22.53 5.18
C GLU A 12 -7.42 -21.72 4.93
N LEU A 13 -7.51 -20.63 4.17
CA LEU A 13 -6.37 -19.75 3.92
C LEU A 13 -5.84 -19.09 5.21
N ILE A 14 -6.74 -18.56 6.05
CA ILE A 14 -6.38 -17.93 7.33
C ILE A 14 -5.70 -18.95 8.26
N ALA A 15 -6.27 -20.15 8.38
CA ALA A 15 -5.67 -21.21 9.19
C ALA A 15 -4.31 -21.66 8.66
N ALA A 16 -4.15 -21.79 7.33
CA ALA A 16 -2.88 -22.15 6.71
C ALA A 16 -1.80 -21.07 6.90
N ALA A 17 -2.20 -19.81 7.01
CA ALA A 17 -1.31 -18.70 7.36
C ALA A 17 -0.94 -18.67 8.86
N GLY A 18 -1.50 -19.56 9.69
CA GLY A 18 -1.28 -19.57 11.14
C GLY A 18 -2.07 -18.50 11.89
N LEU A 19 -3.09 -17.93 11.25
CA LEU A 19 -3.92 -16.85 11.79
C LEU A 19 -5.26 -17.39 12.31
N THR A 20 -5.91 -16.60 13.17
CA THR A 20 -7.23 -16.92 13.74
C THR A 20 -8.34 -16.05 13.16
N HIS A 21 -8.00 -14.87 12.67
CA HIS A 21 -8.94 -13.89 12.12
C HIS A 21 -8.36 -13.20 10.87
N PRO A 22 -9.16 -12.95 9.82
CA PRO A 22 -8.68 -12.30 8.59
C PRO A 22 -8.12 -10.89 8.82
N GLY A 23 -8.50 -10.21 9.90
CA GLY A 23 -7.93 -8.91 10.29
C GLY A 23 -6.47 -8.97 10.77
N GLU A 24 -5.93 -10.17 11.01
CA GLU A 24 -4.52 -10.37 11.36
C GLU A 24 -3.61 -10.45 10.12
N LEU A 25 -4.18 -10.41 8.91
CA LEU A 25 -3.41 -10.38 7.68
C LEU A 25 -2.58 -9.10 7.59
N GLY A 26 -1.30 -9.23 7.94
CA GLY A 26 -0.27 -8.23 7.68
C GLY A 26 0.42 -8.36 6.31
N PRO A 27 1.22 -7.36 5.91
CA PRO A 27 1.96 -7.34 4.65
C PRO A 27 3.02 -8.44 4.51
N GLU A 28 3.43 -9.07 5.60
CA GLU A 28 4.28 -10.26 5.64
C GLU A 28 3.61 -11.50 5.04
N HIS A 29 2.27 -11.56 5.03
CA HIS A 29 1.50 -12.67 4.47
C HIS A 29 1.26 -12.56 2.96
N ILE A 30 1.50 -11.38 2.36
CA ILE A 30 1.25 -11.16 0.93
C ILE A 30 2.57 -11.26 0.17
N ILE A 31 2.67 -12.28 -0.68
CA ILE A 31 3.89 -12.59 -1.44
C ILE A 31 3.77 -12.10 -2.88
N ARG A 32 4.75 -11.30 -3.32
CA ARG A 32 4.83 -10.78 -4.68
C ARG A 32 6.10 -11.26 -5.36
N ARG A 33 5.94 -11.81 -6.57
CA ARG A 33 7.05 -12.02 -7.50
C ARG A 33 7.45 -10.69 -8.13
N VAL A 34 8.70 -10.28 -7.99
CA VAL A 34 9.22 -8.99 -8.50
C VAL A 34 10.15 -9.16 -9.69
N SER A 35 10.72 -10.35 -9.88
CA SER A 35 11.42 -10.77 -11.09
C SER A 35 11.19 -12.28 -11.33
N PRO A 36 11.66 -12.87 -12.44
CA PRO A 36 11.57 -14.32 -12.66
C PRO A 36 12.18 -15.16 -11.54
N ASP A 37 13.22 -14.65 -10.90
CA ASP A 37 14.03 -15.31 -9.87
C ASP A 37 13.80 -14.76 -8.46
N GLU A 38 13.08 -13.64 -8.31
CA GLU A 38 12.92 -12.96 -7.03
C GLU A 38 11.46 -12.89 -6.58
N VAL A 39 11.24 -13.34 -5.34
CA VAL A 39 9.96 -13.30 -4.64
C VAL A 39 10.17 -12.68 -3.27
N ARG A 40 9.35 -11.69 -2.91
CA ARG A 40 9.42 -10.99 -1.62
C ARG A 40 8.03 -10.78 -1.05
N SER A 41 7.93 -10.68 0.27
CA SER A 41 6.70 -10.22 0.93
C SER A 41 6.50 -8.71 0.71
N LEU A 42 5.27 -8.23 0.84
CA LEU A 42 5.03 -6.78 0.79
C LEU A 42 5.75 -6.05 1.92
N ALA A 43 5.86 -6.68 3.11
CA ALA A 43 6.64 -6.17 4.24
C ALA A 43 8.10 -5.87 3.88
N ALA A 44 8.71 -6.67 3.00
CA ALA A 44 10.08 -6.48 2.54
C ALA A 44 10.20 -5.52 1.34
N LEU A 45 9.10 -5.26 0.63
CA LEU A 45 9.09 -4.43 -0.58
C LEU A 45 8.77 -2.97 -0.29
N TYR A 46 7.94 -2.70 0.71
CA TYR A 46 7.47 -1.37 1.03
C TYR A 46 7.98 -0.92 2.39
N GLN A 47 8.30 0.36 2.48
CA GLN A 47 8.45 1.02 3.76
C GLN A 47 7.04 1.38 4.25
N TYR A 48 6.68 0.89 5.43
CA TYR A 48 5.40 1.22 6.06
C TYR A 48 5.58 2.42 6.98
N LEU A 49 4.48 3.15 7.19
CA LEU A 49 4.44 4.23 8.16
C LEU A 49 4.00 3.69 9.52
N GLU A 50 4.56 4.26 10.58
CA GLU A 50 4.08 4.02 11.92
C GLU A 50 2.82 4.88 12.19
N PRO A 51 1.91 4.40 13.07
CA PRO A 51 0.77 5.19 13.50
C PRO A 51 1.21 6.57 14.01
N GLY A 52 0.68 7.64 13.39
CA GLY A 52 0.97 9.03 13.77
C GLY A 52 2.08 9.73 12.97
N ASP A 53 2.84 9.01 12.12
CA ASP A 53 3.95 9.59 11.34
C ASP A 53 3.55 10.82 10.51
N LEU A 54 2.30 10.87 10.06
CA LEU A 54 1.81 11.94 9.20
C LEU A 54 1.18 13.12 9.96
N LEU A 55 1.03 13.03 11.28
CA LEU A 55 0.32 13.99 12.12
C LEU A 55 1.27 14.95 12.85
N ASP A 56 2.38 14.45 13.39
CA ASP A 56 3.24 15.19 14.33
C ASP A 56 4.27 16.11 13.65
N GLY A 57 4.20 16.29 12.33
CA GLY A 57 5.21 17.03 11.56
C GLY A 57 6.56 16.29 11.42
N ARG A 58 6.70 15.10 12.01
CA ARG A 58 7.83 14.18 11.79
C ARG A 58 7.69 13.53 10.42
N MET A 59 8.28 14.13 9.39
CA MET A 59 8.20 13.54 8.04
C MET A 59 8.99 12.21 7.99
N PRO A 60 8.33 11.06 7.75
CA PRO A 60 9.01 9.77 7.65
C PRO A 60 10.00 9.75 6.48
N ASP A 61 11.02 8.88 6.53
CA ASP A 61 12.02 8.73 5.46
C ASP A 61 11.51 7.97 4.23
N HIS A 62 10.21 8.07 3.98
CA HIS A 62 9.55 7.44 2.87
C HIS A 62 9.44 8.43 1.71
N ALA A 63 10.12 8.13 0.60
CA ALA A 63 10.27 9.05 -0.55
C ALA A 63 8.93 9.64 -1.05
N VAL A 64 7.91 8.79 -1.23
CA VAL A 64 6.57 9.22 -1.66
C VAL A 64 5.96 10.24 -0.69
N PHE A 65 5.93 9.95 0.61
CA PHE A 65 5.35 10.87 1.59
C PHE A 65 6.17 12.16 1.70
N LYS A 66 7.50 12.10 1.63
CA LYS A 66 8.35 13.30 1.55
C LYS A 66 7.99 14.22 0.38
N SER A 67 7.77 13.65 -0.80
CA SER A 67 7.46 14.41 -2.02
C SER A 67 6.05 14.97 -2.04
N PHE A 68 5.06 14.23 -1.53
CA PHE A 68 3.66 14.56 -1.75
C PHE A 68 2.90 15.03 -0.50
N TRP A 69 3.28 14.57 0.71
CA TRP A 69 2.49 14.81 1.92
C TRP A 69 2.33 16.30 2.26
N ARG A 70 3.39 17.11 2.09
CA ARG A 70 3.32 18.57 2.35
C ARG A 70 2.34 19.31 1.45
N ASN A 71 2.10 18.77 0.25
CA ASN A 71 1.22 19.38 -0.74
C ASN A 71 -0.20 18.78 -0.68
N ALA A 72 -0.40 17.71 0.10
CA ALA A 72 -1.70 17.09 0.27
C ALA A 72 -2.62 18.02 1.06
N ARG A 73 -3.88 18.10 0.64
CA ARG A 73 -4.91 18.84 1.36
C ARG A 73 -6.12 17.95 1.61
N THR A 74 -6.79 18.18 2.73
CA THR A 74 -7.98 17.41 3.12
C THR A 74 -9.23 17.81 2.34
N ASP A 75 -9.22 18.98 1.69
CA ASP A 75 -10.35 19.54 0.95
C ASP A 75 -10.36 19.17 -0.54
N THR A 76 -9.32 18.50 -1.06
CA THR A 76 -9.23 18.17 -2.49
C THR A 76 -8.30 17.00 -2.78
N PHE A 77 -8.64 16.23 -3.83
CA PHE A 77 -7.80 15.17 -4.41
C PHE A 77 -7.11 15.61 -5.71
N ALA A 78 -7.22 16.89 -6.08
CA ALA A 78 -6.55 17.42 -7.27
C ALA A 78 -5.02 17.27 -7.15
N ALA A 79 -4.37 16.91 -8.26
CA ALA A 79 -2.92 16.83 -8.28
C ALA A 79 -2.30 18.21 -7.98
N PRO A 80 -1.21 18.27 -7.19
CA PRO A 80 -0.45 19.51 -7.02
C PRO A 80 -0.02 20.07 -8.38
N ARG A 81 0.01 21.40 -8.52
CA ARG A 81 0.23 22.08 -9.81
C ARG A 81 1.46 21.53 -10.57
N ALA A 82 2.57 21.34 -9.88
CA ALA A 82 3.81 20.79 -10.46
C ALA A 82 3.64 19.36 -11.02
N VAL A 83 2.83 18.52 -10.39
CA VAL A 83 2.54 17.15 -10.86
C VAL A 83 1.58 17.19 -12.05
N ALA A 84 0.57 18.07 -12.01
CA ALA A 84 -0.35 18.27 -13.12
C ALA A 84 0.36 18.79 -14.38
N GLU A 85 1.29 19.74 -14.22
CA GLU A 85 2.13 20.28 -15.29
C GLU A 85 3.06 19.20 -15.88
N ALA A 86 3.73 18.40 -15.03
CA ALA A 86 4.59 17.30 -15.50
C ALA A 86 3.82 16.21 -16.26
N ALA A 87 2.60 15.87 -15.80
CA ALA A 87 1.73 14.91 -16.49
C ALA A 87 1.21 15.42 -17.84
N GLN A 88 1.13 16.74 -18.04
CA GLN A 88 0.77 17.35 -19.32
C GLN A 88 1.94 17.30 -20.31
N GLN A 89 3.18 17.52 -19.85
CA GLN A 89 4.38 17.47 -20.70
C GLN A 89 4.63 16.08 -21.31
N ILE A 90 4.28 15.01 -20.58
CA ILE A 90 4.43 13.61 -21.05
C ILE A 90 3.39 13.25 -22.13
N LYS A 91 2.30 14.01 -22.23
CA LYS A 91 1.21 13.80 -23.21
C LYS A 91 1.35 14.67 -24.47
N SER A 92 2.37 15.52 -24.57
CA SER A 92 2.66 16.28 -25.79
C SER A 92 3.53 15.44 -26.74
N PRO A 93 3.14 15.31 -28.03
CA PRO A 93 3.87 14.53 -29.04
C PRO A 93 5.23 15.14 -29.41
#